data_AF-R5EWQ4-F1
#
_entry.id   AF-R5EWQ4-F1
#
_cell.length_a   1.000
_cell.length_b   1.000
_cell.length_c   1.000
_cell.angle_alpha   90.00
_cell.angle_beta   90.00
_cell.angle_gamma   90.00
#
_symmetry.space_group_name_H-M   'P 1'
#
loop_
_entity.id
_entity.type
_entity.pdbx_description
1 polymer ?
#
loop_
_entity_poly.entity_id
_entity_poly.type
_entity_poly.pdbx_seq_one_letter_code
_entity_poly.pdbx_strand_id
1 'polypeptide(L)'
;MTVKNGNYKKVLDDLTKAGVTENQFSWFSLMVGVLAKGVEPGSRIFISVFSNLLNDGQPLPGALVATLTNLAMDTKEKLENADQDLFAMPDDSYEKQDRLKTLADLSYGLSLGLTVNAKDGSLEKISDREVLGDLNTISEVAKVDVEAELDEDDLDNVLEFMIDVATKNYQIHSKE
;
A
#
# COMPACT_ATOMS: atom_id res chain seq x y z
N MET A 1 -4.14 -21.25 1.84
CA MET A 1 -4.90 -20.51 2.87
C MET A 1 -5.27 -19.21 2.18
N THR A 2 -6.55 -18.89 2.00
CA THR A 2 -6.94 -17.82 1.07
C THR A 2 -6.58 -16.45 1.67
N VAL A 3 -5.69 -15.72 0.99
CA VAL A 3 -5.22 -14.35 1.34
C VAL A 3 -6.38 -13.32 1.28
N LYS A 4 -7.51 -13.69 0.64
CA LYS A 4 -8.61 -12.83 0.19
C LYS A 4 -9.68 -12.46 1.23
N ASN A 5 -9.45 -12.65 2.53
CA ASN A 5 -10.39 -12.19 3.58
C ASN A 5 -10.10 -10.75 4.05
N GLY A 6 -9.64 -9.90 3.13
CA GLY A 6 -9.22 -8.53 3.43
C GLY A 6 -10.39 -7.59 3.70
N ASN A 7 -10.11 -6.52 4.44
CA ASN A 7 -11.03 -5.42 4.75
C ASN A 7 -11.38 -4.54 3.52
N TYR A 8 -11.47 -5.10 2.31
CA TYR A 8 -11.67 -4.40 1.03
C TYR A 8 -12.79 -3.35 1.08
N LYS A 9 -14.01 -3.78 1.39
CA LYS A 9 -15.17 -2.87 1.46
C LYS A 9 -14.97 -1.78 2.51
N LYS A 10 -14.41 -2.13 3.67
CA LYS A 10 -14.15 -1.18 4.75
C LYS A 10 -13.16 -0.11 4.32
N VAL A 11 -12.02 -0.50 3.73
CA VAL A 11 -10.99 0.43 3.24
C VAL A 11 -11.56 1.33 2.14
N LEU A 12 -12.27 0.75 1.17
CA LEU A 12 -12.92 1.50 0.10
C LEU A 12 -13.90 2.54 0.65
N ASP A 13 -14.78 2.13 1.58
CA ASP A 13 -15.77 2.98 2.20
C ASP A 13 -15.15 4.09 3.06
N ASP A 14 -14.16 3.75 3.89
CA ASP A 14 -13.50 4.68 4.80
C ASP A 14 -12.81 5.80 4.02
N LEU A 15 -12.08 5.45 2.94
CA LEU A 15 -11.40 6.41 2.08
C LEU A 15 -12.39 7.24 1.23
N THR A 16 -13.45 6.61 0.71
CA THR A 16 -14.48 7.32 -0.06
C THR A 16 -15.21 8.34 0.80
N LYS A 17 -15.60 7.98 2.03
CA LYS A 17 -16.24 8.90 3.00
C LYS A 17 -15.31 10.03 3.42
N ALA A 18 -14.00 9.79 3.41
CA ALA A 18 -12.98 10.80 3.71
C ALA A 18 -12.68 11.74 2.55
N GLY A 19 -13.28 11.51 1.37
CA GLY A 19 -13.16 12.36 0.18
C GLY A 19 -12.20 11.85 -0.89
N VAL A 20 -11.65 10.65 -0.77
CA VAL A 20 -10.85 10.01 -1.83
C VAL A 20 -11.78 9.24 -2.76
N THR A 21 -12.06 9.80 -3.94
CA THR A 21 -13.02 9.23 -4.89
C THR A 21 -12.39 8.35 -5.98
N GLU A 22 -11.07 8.40 -6.13
CA GLU A 22 -10.32 7.65 -7.16
C GLU A 22 -9.05 7.06 -6.55
N ASN A 23 -8.62 5.92 -7.08
CA ASN A 23 -7.37 5.21 -6.72
C ASN A 23 -7.21 4.99 -5.21
N GLN A 24 -8.30 4.72 -4.49
CA GLN A 24 -8.32 4.54 -3.03
C GLN A 24 -7.27 3.52 -2.58
N PHE A 25 -7.08 2.45 -3.35
CA PHE A 25 -6.11 1.42 -3.01
C PHE A 25 -4.66 1.84 -3.21
N SER A 26 -4.37 2.82 -4.09
CA SER A 26 -3.05 3.44 -4.16
C SER A 26 -2.76 4.32 -2.94
N TRP A 27 -3.77 5.01 -2.39
CA TRP A 27 -3.63 5.72 -1.11
C TRP A 27 -3.35 4.73 0.03
N PHE A 28 -4.13 3.65 0.08
CA PHE A 28 -3.96 2.61 1.09
C PHE A 28 -2.60 1.92 1.00
N SER A 29 -2.12 1.56 -0.18
CA SER A 29 -0.82 0.89 -0.30
C SER A 29 0.37 1.83 -0.19
N LEU A 30 0.24 3.12 -0.56
CA LEU A 30 1.23 4.14 -0.21
C LEU A 30 1.42 4.22 1.30
N MET A 31 0.32 4.19 2.06
CA MET A 31 0.36 4.09 3.51
C MET A 31 1.14 2.87 3.99
N VAL A 32 0.85 1.68 3.45
CA VAL A 32 1.58 0.45 3.79
C VAL A 32 3.08 0.62 3.52
N GLY A 33 3.47 1.14 2.36
CA GLY A 33 4.88 1.35 2.01
C GLY A 33 5.59 2.37 2.91
N VAL A 34 4.90 3.47 3.26
CA VAL A 34 5.44 4.50 4.18
C VAL A 34 5.67 3.91 5.58
N LEU A 35 4.71 3.12 6.08
CA LEU A 35 4.87 2.42 7.35
C LEU A 35 6.01 1.41 7.29
N ALA A 36 6.14 0.66 6.18
CA ALA A 36 7.24 -0.27 5.94
C ALA A 36 8.62 0.42 5.95
N LYS A 37 8.70 1.74 5.75
CA LYS A 37 9.93 2.53 5.91
C LYS A 37 10.18 3.00 7.36
N GLY A 38 9.39 2.53 8.32
CA GLY A 38 9.52 2.87 9.74
C GLY A 38 8.90 4.23 10.12
N VAL A 39 8.12 4.84 9.22
CA VAL A 39 7.46 6.11 9.51
C VAL A 39 6.24 5.86 10.41
N GLU A 40 6.16 6.56 11.54
CA GLU A 40 5.08 6.39 12.50
C GLU A 40 3.72 6.91 11.98
N PRO A 41 2.60 6.20 12.27
CA PRO A 41 1.25 6.64 11.94
C PRO A 41 0.96 8.07 12.44
N GLY A 42 0.39 8.90 11.57
CA GLY A 42 -0.02 10.27 11.93
C GLY A 42 1.14 11.24 12.19
N SER A 43 2.40 10.82 12.06
CA SER A 43 3.55 11.72 12.17
C SER A 43 3.52 12.81 11.10
N ARG A 44 4.26 13.91 11.32
CA ARG A 44 4.36 15.00 10.33
C ARG A 44 4.88 14.49 8.97
N ILE A 45 5.84 13.56 9.01
CA ILE A 45 6.43 12.95 7.81
C ILE A 45 5.35 12.15 7.08
N PHE A 46 4.66 11.25 7.80
CA PHE A 46 3.55 10.46 7.26
C PHE A 46 2.55 11.34 6.50
N ILE A 47 2.01 12.39 7.14
CA ILE A 47 1.03 13.28 6.51
C ILE A 47 1.61 14.05 5.31
N SER A 48 2.88 14.48 5.41
CA SER A 48 3.53 15.22 4.33
C SER A 48 3.70 14.40 3.05
N VAL A 49 3.92 13.08 3.17
CA VAL A 49 4.04 12.18 2.00
C VAL A 49 2.77 12.22 1.17
N PHE A 50 1.61 12.01 1.79
CA PHE A 50 0.31 12.04 1.09
C PHE A 50 -0.01 13.41 0.51
N SER A 51 0.28 14.48 1.28
CA SER A 51 0.09 15.84 0.81
C SER A 51 0.91 16.11 -0.45
N ASN A 52 2.19 15.74 -0.47
CA ASN A 52 3.10 16.00 -1.57
C ASN A 52 2.84 15.10 -2.78
N LEU A 53 2.56 13.81 -2.56
CA LEU A 53 2.50 12.83 -3.64
C LEU A 53 1.09 12.70 -4.25
N LEU A 54 0.04 12.86 -3.45
CA LEU A 54 -1.34 12.58 -3.87
C LEU A 54 -2.29 13.77 -3.75
N ASN A 55 -1.83 14.92 -3.25
CA ASN A 55 -2.65 16.12 -3.07
C ASN A 55 -1.93 17.41 -3.48
N ASP A 56 -1.01 17.36 -4.44
CA ASP A 56 -0.32 18.51 -5.03
C ASP A 56 0.34 19.47 -4.01
N GLY A 57 0.85 18.92 -2.91
CA GLY A 57 1.44 19.68 -1.80
C GLY A 57 0.44 20.49 -0.97
N GLN A 58 -0.87 20.33 -1.23
CA GLN A 58 -1.92 20.99 -0.46
C GLN A 58 -2.20 20.24 0.85
N PRO A 59 -2.59 20.93 1.93
CA PRO A 59 -3.02 20.28 3.16
C PRO A 59 -4.17 19.29 2.94
N LEU A 60 -4.09 18.13 3.59
CA LEU A 60 -5.18 17.16 3.56
C LEU A 60 -6.36 17.63 4.44
N PRO A 61 -7.61 17.33 4.05
CA PRO A 61 -8.77 17.53 4.92
C PRO A 61 -8.62 16.76 6.24
N GLY A 62 -9.09 17.34 7.35
CA GLY A 62 -8.97 16.72 8.68
C GLY A 62 -9.60 15.33 8.79
N ALA A 63 -10.71 15.10 8.08
CA ALA A 63 -11.35 13.78 8.01
C ALA A 63 -10.44 12.73 7.34
N LEU A 64 -9.73 13.10 6.27
CA LEU A 64 -8.78 12.23 5.58
C LEU A 64 -7.54 11.94 6.42
N VAL A 65 -7.01 12.95 7.12
CA VAL A 65 -5.92 12.76 8.08
C VAL A 65 -6.30 11.74 9.16
N ALA A 66 -7.50 11.87 9.72
CA ALA A 66 -8.00 10.96 10.74
C ALA A 66 -8.18 9.53 10.20
N THR A 67 -8.79 9.38 9.01
CA THR A 67 -8.96 8.09 8.35
C THR A 67 -7.63 7.40 8.05
N LEU A 68 -6.67 8.11 7.44
CA LEU A 68 -5.35 7.54 7.13
C LEU A 68 -4.59 7.16 8.40
N THR A 69 -4.70 7.95 9.47
CA THR A 69 -4.03 7.64 10.74
C THR A 69 -4.63 6.39 11.38
N ASN A 70 -5.95 6.24 11.38
CA ASN A 70 -6.61 5.04 11.92
C ASN A 70 -6.26 3.78 11.12
N LEU A 71 -6.37 3.86 9.79
CA LEU A 71 -5.94 2.77 8.91
C LEU A 71 -4.47 2.43 9.12
N ALA A 72 -3.61 3.44 9.33
CA ALA A 72 -2.18 3.23 9.53
C ALA A 72 -1.86 2.53 10.86
N MET A 73 -2.60 2.83 11.93
CA MET A 73 -2.45 2.12 13.20
C MET A 73 -2.79 0.64 13.06
N ASP A 74 -3.95 0.33 12.44
CA ASP A 74 -4.36 -1.05 12.17
C ASP A 74 -3.34 -1.77 11.26
N THR A 75 -2.86 -1.10 10.22
CA THR A 75 -1.87 -1.66 9.28
C THR A 75 -0.51 -1.88 9.93
N LYS A 76 -0.09 -1.03 10.88
CA LYS A 76 1.16 -1.22 11.61
C LYS A 76 1.16 -2.53 12.38
N GLU A 77 0.07 -2.84 13.09
CA GLU A 77 -0.08 -4.12 13.80
C GLU A 77 0.01 -5.31 12.84
N LYS A 78 -0.57 -5.20 11.64
CA LYS A 78 -0.48 -6.24 10.61
C LYS A 78 0.94 -6.44 10.07
N LEU A 79 1.68 -5.35 9.85
CA LEU A 79 3.10 -5.40 9.44
C LEU A 79 3.98 -6.04 10.51
N GLU A 80 3.71 -5.78 11.80
CA GLU A 80 4.43 -6.39 12.91
C GLU A 80 4.24 -7.90 12.98
N ASN A 81 3.05 -8.38 12.61
CA ASN A 81 2.68 -9.80 12.67
C ASN A 81 2.82 -10.54 11.33
N ALA A 82 3.22 -9.85 10.25
CA ALA A 82 3.26 -10.39 8.89
C ALA A 82 1.90 -10.98 8.46
N ASP A 83 0.81 -10.28 8.79
CA ASP A 83 -0.54 -10.78 8.57
C ASP A 83 -0.85 -10.94 7.08
N GLN A 84 -1.47 -12.08 6.76
CA GLN A 84 -1.85 -12.42 5.37
C GLN A 84 -2.95 -11.51 4.82
N ASP A 85 -3.66 -10.76 5.67
CA ASP A 85 -4.71 -9.82 5.26
C ASP A 85 -4.22 -8.35 5.29
N LEU A 86 -2.90 -8.14 5.19
CA LEU A 86 -2.25 -6.82 5.14
C LEU A 86 -2.80 -5.95 4.01
N PHE A 87 -3.02 -6.54 2.83
CA PHE A 87 -3.61 -5.86 1.68
C PHE A 87 -5.12 -6.10 1.59
N ALA A 88 -5.84 -5.03 1.28
CA ALA A 88 -7.30 -5.03 1.16
C ALA A 88 -7.72 -5.43 -0.26
N MET A 89 -7.66 -6.73 -0.56
CA MET A 89 -7.98 -7.27 -1.89
C MET A 89 -9.43 -7.77 -1.98
N PRO A 90 -10.17 -7.48 -3.07
CA PRO A 90 -11.48 -8.09 -3.33
C PRO A 90 -11.39 -9.60 -3.57
N ASP A 91 -12.36 -10.35 -3.05
CA ASP A 91 -12.50 -11.80 -3.25
C ASP A 91 -13.05 -12.17 -4.64
N ASP A 92 -13.14 -13.46 -4.93
CA ASP A 92 -13.60 -14.00 -6.22
C ASP A 92 -15.08 -13.71 -6.54
N SER A 93 -15.84 -13.09 -5.64
CA SER A 93 -17.19 -12.60 -5.92
C SER A 93 -17.23 -11.31 -6.73
N TYR A 94 -16.09 -10.61 -6.86
CA TYR A 94 -15.94 -9.40 -7.68
C TYR A 94 -15.46 -9.71 -9.10
N GLU A 95 -15.83 -8.82 -10.02
CA GLU A 95 -15.38 -8.89 -11.41
C GLU A 95 -13.85 -8.91 -11.49
N LYS A 96 -13.33 -9.68 -12.44
CA LYS A 96 -11.88 -9.85 -12.68
C LYS A 96 -11.18 -8.49 -12.83
N GLN A 97 -11.79 -7.58 -13.58
CA GLN A 97 -11.25 -6.25 -13.87
C GLN A 97 -11.07 -5.44 -12.58
N ASP A 98 -12.03 -5.50 -11.66
CA ASP A 98 -11.94 -4.78 -10.38
C ASP A 98 -10.79 -5.34 -9.52
N ARG A 99 -10.56 -6.64 -9.61
CA ARG A 99 -9.47 -7.32 -8.89
C ARG A 99 -8.11 -6.97 -9.48
N LEU A 100 -7.94 -7.08 -10.79
CA LEU A 100 -6.70 -6.68 -11.46
C LEU A 100 -6.40 -5.18 -11.29
N LYS A 101 -7.42 -4.33 -11.36
CA LYS A 101 -7.26 -2.90 -11.08
C LYS A 101 -6.83 -2.64 -9.64
N THR A 102 -7.46 -3.30 -8.67
CA THR A 102 -7.07 -3.16 -7.26
C THR A 102 -5.65 -3.65 -7.04
N LEU A 103 -5.24 -4.76 -7.65
CA LEU A 103 -3.86 -5.23 -7.61
C LEU A 103 -2.89 -4.16 -8.17
N ALA A 104 -3.18 -3.61 -9.34
CA ALA A 104 -2.36 -2.56 -9.95
C ALA A 104 -2.23 -1.34 -9.04
N ASP A 105 -3.36 -0.87 -8.47
CA ASP A 105 -3.39 0.27 -7.55
C ASP A 105 -2.58 0.00 -6.28
N LEU A 106 -2.72 -1.21 -5.70
CA LEU A 106 -1.98 -1.65 -4.52
C LEU A 106 -0.47 -1.71 -4.81
N SER A 107 -0.06 -2.34 -5.90
CA SER A 107 1.35 -2.41 -6.29
C SER A 107 1.94 -1.03 -6.57
N TYR A 108 1.19 -0.15 -7.25
CA TYR A 108 1.63 1.21 -7.52
C TYR A 108 1.90 1.99 -6.23
N GLY A 109 0.93 2.09 -5.33
CA GLY A 109 1.12 2.86 -4.09
C GLY A 109 2.20 2.24 -3.19
N LEU A 110 2.29 0.91 -3.09
CA LEU A 110 3.35 0.23 -2.35
C LEU A 110 4.73 0.60 -2.90
N SER A 111 4.91 0.54 -4.24
CA SER A 111 6.18 0.90 -4.88
C SER A 111 6.59 2.32 -4.55
N LEU A 112 5.63 3.26 -4.57
CA LEU A 112 5.88 4.65 -4.24
C LEU A 112 6.26 4.81 -2.75
N GLY A 113 5.53 4.16 -1.85
CA GLY A 113 5.81 4.22 -0.41
C GLY A 113 7.17 3.65 -0.03
N LEU A 114 7.60 2.55 -0.66
CA LEU A 114 8.92 1.97 -0.43
C LEU A 114 10.08 2.86 -0.90
N THR A 115 9.81 3.84 -1.77
CA THR A 115 10.79 4.85 -2.20
C THR A 115 10.83 6.09 -1.30
N VAL A 116 10.04 6.14 -0.22
CA VAL A 116 10.01 7.29 0.68
C VAL A 116 11.20 7.28 1.64
N ASN A 117 11.87 8.42 1.75
CA ASN A 117 12.85 8.68 2.80
C ASN A 117 12.15 8.94 4.14
N ALA A 118 12.39 8.07 5.12
CA ALA A 118 11.74 8.13 6.42
C ALA A 118 12.09 9.38 7.25
N LYS A 119 13.13 10.15 6.89
CA LYS A 119 13.59 11.33 7.64
C LYS A 119 12.87 12.61 7.24
N ASP A 120 12.46 12.73 5.99
CA ASP A 120 11.88 13.96 5.46
C ASP A 120 10.66 13.77 4.55
N GLY A 121 10.28 12.53 4.23
CA GLY A 121 9.12 12.21 3.41
C GLY A 121 9.31 12.45 1.91
N SER A 122 10.54 12.77 1.47
CA SER A 122 10.88 12.89 0.05
C SER A 122 11.07 11.52 -0.61
N LEU A 123 11.09 11.48 -1.95
CA LEU A 123 11.44 10.26 -2.67
C LEU A 123 12.96 10.10 -2.69
N GLU A 124 13.45 8.93 -2.28
CA GLU A 124 14.86 8.56 -2.34
C GLU A 124 15.13 7.51 -3.42
N LYS A 125 16.33 7.58 -3.98
CA LYS A 125 16.81 6.55 -4.89
C LYS A 125 17.24 5.33 -4.08
N ILE A 126 16.60 4.19 -4.34
CA ILE A 126 17.01 2.91 -3.77
C ILE A 126 18.34 2.46 -4.39
N SER A 127 19.36 2.31 -3.55
CA SER A 127 20.70 1.84 -3.95
C SER A 127 20.96 0.38 -3.63
N ASP A 128 20.21 -0.19 -2.68
CA ASP A 128 20.31 -1.60 -2.36
C ASP A 128 19.80 -2.45 -3.53
N ARG A 129 20.60 -3.43 -3.95
CA ARG A 129 20.35 -4.18 -5.18
C ARG A 129 19.22 -5.20 -5.03
N GLU A 130 19.02 -5.72 -3.82
CA GLU A 130 17.95 -6.67 -3.51
C GLU A 130 16.62 -5.92 -3.41
N VAL A 131 16.58 -4.83 -2.64
CA VAL A 131 15.39 -3.97 -2.52
C VAL A 131 14.99 -3.38 -3.87
N LEU A 132 15.96 -2.99 -4.71
CA LEU A 132 15.68 -2.53 -6.07
C LEU A 132 15.09 -3.62 -6.96
N GLY A 133 15.53 -4.87 -6.79
CA GLY A 133 14.95 -6.02 -7.48
C GLY A 133 13.48 -6.21 -7.12
N ASP A 134 13.18 -6.21 -5.81
CA ASP A 134 11.82 -6.32 -5.28
C ASP A 134 10.93 -5.18 -5.80
N LEU A 135 11.43 -3.95 -5.75
CA LEU A 135 10.71 -2.76 -6.22
C LEU A 135 10.42 -2.80 -7.73
N ASN A 136 11.36 -3.30 -8.54
CA ASN A 136 11.14 -3.45 -9.98
C ASN A 136 10.00 -4.45 -10.25
N THR A 137 9.98 -5.58 -9.54
CA THR A 137 8.90 -6.57 -9.66
C THR A 137 7.55 -5.95 -9.30
N ILE A 138 7.44 -5.26 -8.16
CA ILE A 138 6.20 -4.56 -7.75
C ILE A 138 5.78 -3.53 -8.81
N SER A 139 6.74 -2.78 -9.37
CA SER A 139 6.47 -1.76 -10.38
C SER A 139 5.98 -2.34 -11.72
N GLU A 140 6.34 -3.57 -12.05
CA GLU A 140 5.81 -4.27 -13.23
C GLU A 140 4.39 -4.79 -12.97
N VAL A 141 4.09 -5.29 -11.76
CA VAL A 141 2.73 -5.68 -11.38
C VAL A 141 1.77 -4.47 -11.42
N ALA A 142 2.25 -3.29 -11.04
CA ALA A 142 1.48 -2.05 -11.13
C ALA A 142 1.02 -1.69 -12.56
N LYS A 143 1.57 -2.34 -13.59
CA LYS A 143 1.25 -2.13 -15.02
C LYS A 143 0.46 -3.30 -15.62
N VAL A 144 -0.04 -4.21 -14.80
CA VAL A 144 -0.82 -5.35 -15.28
C VAL A 144 -2.02 -4.87 -16.11
N ASP A 145 -2.26 -5.57 -17.23
CA ASP A 145 -3.43 -5.31 -18.07
C ASP A 145 -4.68 -5.84 -17.38
N VAL A 146 -5.65 -4.96 -17.13
CA VAL A 146 -6.92 -5.31 -16.45
C VAL A 146 -7.80 -6.22 -17.29
N GLU A 147 -7.54 -6.34 -18.59
CA GLU A 147 -8.24 -7.26 -19.48
C GLU A 147 -7.57 -8.65 -19.57
N ALA A 148 -6.37 -8.82 -19.00
CA ALA A 148 -5.63 -10.08 -19.03
C ALA A 148 -6.41 -11.22 -18.36
N GLU A 149 -6.08 -12.47 -18.73
CA GLU A 149 -6.57 -13.63 -17.98
C GLU A 149 -6.03 -13.57 -16.54
N LEU A 150 -6.90 -13.93 -15.59
CA LEU A 150 -6.57 -13.95 -14.17
C LEU A 150 -6.59 -15.39 -13.70
N ASP A 151 -5.43 -15.86 -13.26
CA ASP A 151 -5.31 -17.06 -12.47
C ASP A 151 -5.31 -16.68 -10.98
N GLU A 152 -6.12 -17.39 -10.18
CA GLU A 152 -6.30 -17.07 -8.76
C GLU A 152 -5.07 -17.41 -7.91
N ASP A 153 -4.32 -18.45 -8.30
CA ASP A 153 -3.10 -18.86 -7.62
C ASP A 153 -1.98 -17.86 -7.93
N ASP A 154 -1.89 -17.36 -9.17
CA ASP A 154 -0.96 -16.29 -9.54
C ASP A 154 -1.25 -15.00 -8.76
N LEU A 155 -2.52 -14.63 -8.60
CA LEU A 155 -2.92 -13.47 -7.79
C LEU A 155 -2.49 -13.64 -6.33
N ASP A 156 -2.74 -14.81 -5.74
CA ASP A 156 -2.36 -15.10 -4.35
C ASP A 156 -0.83 -15.04 -4.18
N ASN A 157 -0.07 -15.62 -5.11
CA ASN A 157 1.40 -15.58 -5.10
C ASN A 157 1.95 -14.14 -5.17
N VAL A 158 1.35 -13.28 -5.99
CA VAL A 158 1.75 -11.88 -6.10
C VAL A 158 1.46 -11.12 -4.80
N LEU A 159 0.32 -11.38 -4.17
CA LEU A 159 -0.02 -10.76 -2.88
C LEU A 159 0.93 -11.21 -1.77
N GLU A 160 1.22 -12.51 -1.68
CA GLU A 160 2.21 -13.06 -0.73
C GLU A 160 3.57 -12.39 -0.91
N PHE A 161 4.04 -12.25 -2.16
CA PHE A 161 5.27 -11.52 -2.47
C PHE A 161 5.23 -10.06 -2.00
N MET A 162 4.13 -9.34 -2.25
CA MET A 162 3.99 -7.95 -1.78
C MET A 162 4.02 -7.85 -0.25
N ILE A 163 3.39 -8.80 0.45
CA ILE A 163 3.37 -8.87 1.92
C ILE A 163 4.79 -9.10 2.45
N ASP A 164 5.52 -10.04 1.86
CA ASP A 164 6.91 -10.33 2.21
C ASP A 164 7.80 -9.10 2.04
N VAL A 165 7.68 -8.39 0.90
CA VAL A 165 8.48 -7.17 0.65
C VAL A 165 8.16 -6.08 1.67
N ALA A 166 6.87 -5.82 1.94
CA ALA A 166 6.46 -4.80 2.91
C ALA A 166 6.95 -5.14 4.33
N THR A 167 6.76 -6.38 4.75
CA THR A 167 7.17 -6.87 6.09
C THR A 167 8.69 -6.85 6.25
N LYS A 168 9.43 -7.29 5.23
CA LYS A 168 10.91 -7.26 5.25
C LYS A 168 11.43 -5.83 5.36
N ASN A 169 10.89 -4.88 4.59
CA ASN A 169 11.26 -3.47 4.71
C ASN A 169 10.93 -2.94 6.11
N TYR A 170 9.75 -3.28 6.65
CA TYR A 170 9.36 -2.89 8.00
C TYR A 170 10.36 -3.41 9.04
N GLN A 171 10.77 -4.67 8.96
CA GLN A 171 11.74 -5.27 9.89
C GLN A 171 13.13 -4.63 9.82
N ILE A 172 13.54 -4.15 8.64
CA ILE A 172 14.80 -3.42 8.45
C ILE A 172 14.73 -2.05 9.12
N HIS A 173 13.61 -1.34 8.97
CA HIS A 173 13.51 0.08 9.34
C HIS A 173 12.86 0.35 10.71
N SER A 174 12.09 -0.59 11.28
CA SER A 174 11.41 -0.43 12.58
C SER A 174 12.30 -0.74 13.80
N LYS A 175 13.52 -1.26 13.57
CA LYS A 175 14.47 -1.65 14.63
C LYS A 175 15.59 -0.63 14.88
N GLU A 176 15.55 0.52 14.20
CA GLU A 176 16.46 1.66 14.41
C GLU A 176 15.88 2.68 15.40
#